data_AF-A0A5Q0BM18-F1
#
_entry.id   AF-A0A5Q0BM18-F1
#
_cell.length_a   1.000
_cell.length_b   1.000
_cell.length_c   1.000
_cell.angle_alpha   90.00
_cell.angle_beta   90.00
_cell.angle_gamma   90.00
#
_symmetry.space_group_name_H-M   'P 1'
#
loop_
_entity.id
_entity.type
_entity.pdbx_description
1 polymer ?
#
loop_
_entity_poly.entity_id
_entity_poly.type
_entity_poly.pdbx_seq_one_letter_code
_entity_poly.pdbx_strand_id
1 'polypeptide(L)'
;MTRERILMAAKDYLEKNDIESLTLRRIAELSGVSPPTVYAHFPTMDDLIGAFFQWLKPRMGLNQPLPPLSELPTMPDRLFPRYDEFGSLLRNLMNKPSWDRQRLADRDQRHGGWIESIGAELPDLTPEQRRRGILVAAAFWTPTLWRWLMDTCGFTQEEARTVAGWAIRTLIDALKNDPSGLDGTTMPTTQPAEEI
;
A
#
# COMPACT_ATOMS: atom_id res chain seq x y z
N MET A 1 16.37 17.64 11.32
CA MET A 1 15.67 17.64 12.62
C MET A 1 14.28 18.28 12.55
N THR A 2 14.12 19.49 11.99
CA THR A 2 12.80 20.15 11.88
C THR A 2 11.77 19.37 11.05
N ARG A 3 12.16 18.90 9.86
CA ARG A 3 11.28 18.10 9.00
C ARG A 3 10.75 16.83 9.69
N GLU A 4 11.66 16.08 10.35
CA GLU A 4 11.30 14.87 11.10
C GLU A 4 10.34 15.18 12.25
N ARG A 5 10.58 16.27 13.00
CA ARG A 5 9.71 16.72 14.09
C ARG A 5 8.29 17.05 13.62
N ILE A 6 8.15 17.67 12.44
CA ILE A 6 6.84 17.94 11.83
C ILE A 6 6.13 16.63 11.47
N LEU A 7 6.84 15.66 10.87
CA LEU A 7 6.26 14.37 10.48
C LEU A 7 5.88 13.50 11.70
N MET A 8 6.67 13.54 12.77
CA MET A 8 6.32 12.90 14.05
C MET A 8 5.05 13.50 14.66
N ALA A 9 4.94 14.83 14.71
CA ALA A 9 3.73 15.48 15.18
C ALA A 9 2.51 15.11 14.31
N ALA A 10 2.72 14.87 13.00
CA ALA A 10 1.65 14.46 12.10
C ALA A 10 1.23 13.04 12.41
N LYS A 11 2.17 12.11 12.64
CA LYS A 11 1.88 10.76 13.11
C LYS A 11 1.02 10.80 14.38
N ASP A 12 1.46 11.51 15.42
CA ASP A 12 0.78 11.52 16.72
C ASP A 12 -0.65 12.09 16.64
N TYR A 13 -0.86 13.04 15.73
CA TYR A 13 -2.19 13.56 15.43
C TYR A 13 -3.05 12.55 14.67
N LEU A 14 -2.50 11.96 13.60
CA LEU A 14 -3.20 11.05 12.69
C LEU A 14 -3.48 9.67 13.31
N GLU A 15 -2.80 9.30 14.39
CA GLU A 15 -3.18 8.15 15.21
C GLU A 15 -4.56 8.30 15.87
N LYS A 16 -5.02 9.54 16.04
CA LYS A 16 -6.25 9.87 16.80
C LYS A 16 -7.29 10.59 15.96
N ASN A 17 -6.92 11.09 14.79
CA ASN A 17 -7.75 11.97 13.97
C ASN A 17 -7.68 11.58 12.50
N ASP A 18 -8.74 11.92 11.78
CA ASP A 18 -8.84 11.73 10.34
C ASP A 18 -7.82 12.59 9.59
N ILE A 19 -7.19 12.04 8.55
CA ILE A 19 -6.23 12.79 7.72
C ILE A 19 -6.82 14.05 7.09
N GLU A 20 -8.11 14.05 6.74
CA GLU A 20 -8.79 15.19 6.13
C GLU A 20 -8.98 16.35 7.11
N SER A 21 -8.77 16.13 8.42
CA SER A 21 -8.82 17.19 9.44
C SER A 21 -7.47 17.88 9.69
N LEU A 22 -6.37 17.34 9.14
CA LEU A 22 -5.02 17.89 9.33
C LEU A 22 -4.81 19.15 8.46
N THR A 23 -4.18 20.18 9.03
CA THR A 23 -3.79 21.40 8.30
C THR A 23 -2.35 21.82 8.61
N LEU A 24 -1.72 22.59 7.70
CA LEU A 24 -0.36 23.12 7.89
C LEU A 24 -0.25 24.04 9.12
N ARG A 25 -1.31 24.79 9.44
CA ARG A 25 -1.36 25.60 10.66
C ARG A 25 -1.42 24.71 11.91
N ARG A 26 -2.29 23.69 11.88
CA ARG A 26 -2.42 22.77 13.02
C ARG A 26 -1.12 22.03 13.29
N ILE A 27 -0.42 21.60 12.23
CA ILE A 27 0.86 20.91 12.42
C ILE A 27 1.96 21.83 12.92
N ALA A 28 1.96 23.11 12.55
CA ALA A 28 2.86 24.11 13.12
C ALA A 28 2.69 24.21 14.65
N GLU A 29 1.44 24.33 15.11
CA GLU A 29 1.09 24.34 16.54
C GLU A 29 1.55 23.07 17.26
N LEU A 30 1.19 21.90 16.72
CA LEU A 30 1.49 20.60 17.33
C LEU A 30 2.99 20.28 17.35
N SER A 31 3.71 20.67 16.30
CA SER A 31 5.15 20.46 16.23
C SER A 31 5.93 21.53 16.99
N GLY A 32 5.31 22.65 17.41
CA GLY A 32 6.01 23.79 18.00
C GLY A 32 7.01 24.44 17.04
N VAL A 33 6.73 24.38 15.73
CA VAL A 33 7.52 24.99 14.66
C VAL A 33 6.72 26.17 14.11
N SER A 34 7.38 27.30 13.81
CA SER A 34 6.67 28.48 13.28
C SER A 34 5.95 28.16 11.95
N PRO A 35 4.76 28.73 11.68
CA PRO A 35 4.07 28.51 10.42
C PRO A 35 4.95 28.81 9.18
N PRO A 36 5.70 29.93 9.09
CA PRO A 36 6.60 30.18 7.96
C PRO A 36 7.61 29.05 7.71
N THR A 37 8.15 28.45 8.77
CA THR A 37 9.07 27.30 8.66
C THR A 37 8.36 26.05 8.16
N VAL A 38 7.12 25.80 8.59
CA VAL A 38 6.32 24.68 8.06
C VAL A 38 6.03 24.86 6.58
N TYR A 39 5.57 26.05 6.16
CA TYR A 39 5.32 26.37 4.74
C TYR A 39 6.59 26.26 3.88
N ALA A 40 7.76 26.61 4.43
CA ALA A 40 9.03 26.44 3.72
C ALA A 40 9.41 24.97 3.50
N HIS A 41 9.02 24.06 4.39
CA HIS A 41 9.26 22.61 4.23
C HIS A 41 8.17 21.91 3.42
N PHE A 42 6.92 22.36 3.57
CA PHE A 42 5.73 21.77 2.97
C PHE A 42 4.83 22.90 2.44
N PRO A 43 5.03 23.31 1.17
CA PRO A 43 4.27 24.41 0.59
C PRO A 43 2.76 24.15 0.57
N THR A 44 2.36 22.89 0.39
CA THR A 44 0.95 22.46 0.37
C THR A 44 0.69 21.30 1.34
N MET A 45 -0.60 21.02 1.58
CA MET A 45 -1.00 19.80 2.30
C MET A 45 -0.60 18.53 1.54
N ASP A 46 -0.64 18.53 0.21
CA ASP A 46 -0.22 17.38 -0.58
C ASP A 46 1.28 17.12 -0.45
N ASP A 47 2.10 18.18 -0.33
CA ASP A 47 3.53 18.02 -0.04
C ASP A 47 3.79 17.41 1.34
N LEU A 48 3.03 17.82 2.36
CA LEU A 48 3.12 17.24 3.70
C LEU A 48 2.70 15.76 3.68
N ILE A 49 1.58 15.43 3.03
CA ILE A 49 1.04 14.06 3.01
C ILE A 49 1.94 13.15 2.17
N GLY A 50 2.43 13.61 1.02
CA GLY A 50 3.41 12.87 0.22
C GLY A 50 4.72 12.62 0.99
N ALA A 51 5.21 13.63 1.71
CA ALA A 51 6.36 13.47 2.59
C ALA A 51 6.11 12.48 3.73
N PHE A 52 4.93 12.53 4.34
CA PHE A 52 4.51 11.62 5.40
C PHE A 52 4.36 10.18 4.88
N PHE A 53 3.82 10.00 3.68
CA PHE A 53 3.75 8.71 3.00
C PHE A 53 5.15 8.09 2.84
N GLN A 54 6.11 8.84 2.30
CA GLN A 54 7.48 8.36 2.12
C GLN A 54 8.20 8.10 3.46
N TRP A 55 7.85 8.85 4.50
CA TRP A 55 8.37 8.66 5.85
C TRP A 55 7.80 7.40 6.53
N LEU A 56 6.55 7.05 6.25
CA LEU A 56 5.86 5.91 6.84
C LEU A 56 6.23 4.58 6.16
N LYS A 57 6.41 4.57 4.83
CA LYS A 57 6.82 3.37 4.05
C LYS A 57 7.93 2.53 4.70
N PRO A 58 9.11 3.08 5.06
CA PRO A 58 10.18 2.29 5.67
C PRO A 58 9.82 1.71 7.03
N ARG A 59 9.03 2.44 7.82
CA ARG A 59 8.59 2.01 9.15
C ARG A 59 7.65 0.82 9.09
N MET A 60 6.84 0.76 8.03
CA MET A 60 5.98 -0.38 7.73
C MET A 60 6.71 -1.54 7.01
N GLY A 61 8.02 -1.40 6.72
CA GLY A 61 8.78 -2.41 5.98
C GLY A 61 8.49 -2.46 4.47
N LEU A 62 7.78 -1.46 3.92
CA LEU A 62 7.35 -1.42 2.52
C LEU A 62 8.42 -0.90 1.53
N ASN A 63 9.60 -0.55 2.02
CA ASN A 63 10.73 -0.12 1.19
C ASN A 63 11.82 -1.19 1.07
N GLN A 64 11.59 -2.39 1.60
CA GLN A 64 12.53 -3.49 1.53
C GLN A 64 12.41 -4.22 0.18
N PRO A 65 13.52 -4.77 -0.36
CA PRO A 65 13.45 -5.68 -1.49
C PRO A 65 12.49 -6.83 -1.21
N LEU A 66 11.78 -7.29 -2.24
CA LEU A 66 10.99 -8.50 -2.12
C LEU A 66 11.91 -9.71 -1.90
N PRO A 67 11.48 -10.70 -1.09
CA PRO A 67 12.20 -11.96 -1.03
C PRO A 67 12.03 -12.75 -2.33
N PRO A 68 12.81 -13.83 -2.51
CA PRO A 68 12.61 -14.76 -3.62
C PRO A 68 11.17 -15.29 -3.68
N LEU A 69 10.73 -15.72 -4.87
CA LEU A 69 9.39 -16.25 -5.14
C LEU A 69 8.98 -17.35 -4.16
N SER A 70 9.91 -18.23 -3.79
CA SER A 70 9.68 -19.32 -2.82
C SER A 70 9.32 -18.83 -1.41
N GLU A 71 9.74 -17.62 -1.05
CA GLU A 71 9.56 -17.02 0.27
C GLU A 71 8.45 -15.94 0.31
N LEU A 72 7.92 -15.51 -0.84
CA LEU A 72 6.80 -14.56 -0.90
C LEU A 72 5.61 -14.93 -0.01
N PRO A 73 5.24 -16.21 0.18
CA PRO A 73 4.20 -16.58 1.14
C PRO A 73 4.41 -16.12 2.59
N THR A 74 5.65 -15.81 2.96
CA THR A 74 6.01 -15.32 4.31
C THR A 74 5.84 -13.80 4.46
N MET A 75 5.47 -13.09 3.40
CA MET A 75 5.28 -11.64 3.43
C MET A 75 4.27 -11.18 4.50
N PRO A 76 3.12 -11.84 4.71
CA PRO A 76 2.20 -11.48 5.79
C PRO A 76 2.83 -11.61 7.19
N ASP A 77 3.65 -12.65 7.43
CA ASP A 77 4.37 -12.82 8.70
C ASP A 77 5.35 -11.68 8.97
N ARG A 78 5.98 -11.16 7.91
CA ARG A 78 6.89 -10.01 8.00
C ARG A 78 6.14 -8.70 8.22
N LEU A 79 5.03 -8.48 7.53
CA LEU A 79 4.43 -7.15 7.39
C LEU A 79 3.25 -6.91 8.33
N PHE A 80 2.40 -7.90 8.59
CA PHE A 80 1.19 -7.70 9.40
C PHE A 80 1.49 -7.26 10.83
N PRO A 81 2.52 -7.78 11.53
CA PRO A 81 2.87 -7.28 12.87
C PRO A 81 3.19 -5.77 12.89
N ARG A 82 3.80 -5.25 11.81
CA ARG A 82 4.04 -3.80 11.68
C ARG A 82 2.73 -3.06 11.44
N TYR A 83 1.82 -3.61 10.65
CA TYR A 83 0.51 -3.00 10.45
C TYR A 83 -0.31 -2.97 11.73
N ASP A 84 -0.20 -4.00 12.58
CA ASP A 84 -0.80 -4.03 13.89
C ASP A 84 -0.26 -2.90 14.78
N GLU A 85 1.06 -2.68 14.80
CA GLU A 85 1.71 -1.57 15.52
C GLU A 85 1.19 -0.19 15.05
N PHE A 86 1.04 -0.01 13.74
CA PHE A 86 0.52 1.23 13.14
C PHE A 86 -1.00 1.22 12.94
N GLY A 87 -1.74 0.31 13.58
CA GLY A 87 -3.11 -0.01 13.19
C GLY A 87 -4.09 1.15 13.31
N SER A 88 -4.01 1.95 14.38
CA SER A 88 -4.87 3.13 14.54
C SER A 88 -4.58 4.19 13.47
N LEU A 89 -3.29 4.43 13.21
CA LEU A 89 -2.85 5.34 12.15
C LEU A 89 -3.37 4.88 10.78
N LEU A 90 -3.14 3.62 10.39
CA LEU A 90 -3.57 3.08 9.11
C LEU A 90 -5.09 3.23 8.90
N ARG A 91 -5.90 2.97 9.93
CA ARG A 91 -7.36 3.13 9.84
C ARG A 91 -7.80 4.58 9.58
N ASN A 92 -7.06 5.55 10.12
CA ASN A 92 -7.34 6.97 9.92
C ASN A 92 -6.80 7.54 8.60
N LEU A 93 -5.81 6.87 7.99
CA LEU A 93 -5.26 7.25 6.68
C LEU A 93 -6.05 6.64 5.52
N MET A 94 -6.52 5.40 5.66
CA MET A 94 -7.02 4.61 4.55
C MET A 94 -8.47 4.93 4.15
N ASN A 95 -8.76 4.81 2.85
CA ASN A 95 -10.03 5.17 2.21
C ASN A 95 -10.32 6.67 2.35
N LYS A 96 -9.27 7.49 2.22
CA LYS A 96 -9.31 8.95 2.32
C LYS A 96 -8.75 9.54 1.04
N PRO A 97 -9.43 10.50 0.39
CA PRO A 97 -9.00 11.05 -0.89
C PRO A 97 -7.55 11.54 -0.90
N SER A 98 -7.12 12.22 0.16
CA SER A 98 -5.76 12.76 0.25
C SER A 98 -4.68 11.67 0.31
N TRP A 99 -4.94 10.57 1.02
CA TRP A 99 -4.03 9.42 1.10
C TRP A 99 -4.05 8.58 -0.20
N ASP A 100 -5.22 8.38 -0.79
CA ASP A 100 -5.37 7.58 -2.00
C ASP A 100 -4.66 8.23 -3.19
N ARG A 101 -4.66 9.57 -3.29
CA ARG A 101 -3.84 10.29 -4.28
C ARG A 101 -2.36 9.94 -4.19
N GLN A 102 -1.79 9.87 -2.98
CA GLN A 102 -0.38 9.50 -2.80
C GLN A 102 -0.14 8.02 -3.14
N ARG A 103 -1.07 7.13 -2.79
CA ARG A 103 -0.98 5.70 -3.15
C ARG A 103 -0.96 5.50 -4.66
N LEU A 104 -1.80 6.25 -5.39
CA LEU A 104 -1.89 6.25 -6.85
C LEU A 104 -0.63 6.84 -7.49
N ALA A 105 -0.11 7.95 -6.97
CA ALA A 105 1.13 8.54 -7.46
C ALA A 105 2.35 7.59 -7.31
N ASP A 106 2.38 6.78 -6.25
CA ASP A 106 3.45 5.80 -5.98
C ASP A 106 3.20 4.43 -6.68
N ARG A 107 2.10 4.29 -7.44
CA ARG A 107 1.67 3.02 -8.04
C ARG A 107 2.71 2.47 -8.99
N ASP A 108 3.17 3.27 -9.95
CA ASP A 108 3.96 2.77 -11.07
C ASP A 108 5.35 2.31 -10.58
N GLN A 109 5.96 3.05 -9.66
CA GLN A 109 7.22 2.64 -9.01
C GLN A 109 7.06 1.32 -8.25
N ARG A 110 5.99 1.20 -7.44
CA ARG A 110 5.75 0.02 -6.61
C ARG A 110 5.43 -1.22 -7.45
N HIS A 111 4.55 -1.07 -8.42
CA HIS A 111 4.09 -2.15 -9.29
C HIS A 111 5.21 -2.61 -10.23
N GLY A 112 5.98 -1.69 -10.80
CA GLY A 112 7.13 -2.00 -11.65
C GLY A 112 8.14 -2.86 -10.90
N GLY A 113 8.55 -2.46 -9.70
CA GLY A 113 9.51 -3.22 -8.90
C GLY A 113 9.02 -4.63 -8.53
N TRP A 114 7.73 -4.79 -8.24
CA TRP A 114 7.15 -6.12 -7.97
C TRP A 114 7.10 -6.99 -9.22
N ILE A 115 6.64 -6.45 -10.34
CA ILE A 115 6.54 -7.15 -11.62
C ILE A 115 7.91 -7.61 -12.11
N GLU A 116 8.93 -6.75 -12.00
CA GLU A 116 10.30 -7.10 -12.36
C GLU A 116 10.88 -8.17 -11.44
N SER A 117 10.84 -7.95 -10.13
CA SER A 117 11.46 -8.84 -9.14
C SER A 117 10.85 -10.24 -9.15
N ILE A 118 9.51 -10.33 -9.17
CA ILE A 118 8.80 -11.62 -9.13
C ILE A 118 8.79 -12.26 -10.52
N GLY A 119 8.67 -11.47 -11.58
CA GLY A 119 8.61 -11.95 -12.96
C GLY A 119 9.91 -12.60 -13.43
N ALA A 120 11.06 -12.22 -12.87
CA ALA A 120 12.35 -12.83 -13.19
C ALA A 120 12.39 -14.34 -12.85
N GLU A 121 11.63 -14.78 -11.85
CA GLU A 121 11.53 -16.20 -11.43
C GLU A 121 10.37 -16.95 -12.13
N LEU A 122 9.64 -16.28 -13.02
CA LEU A 122 8.52 -16.81 -13.80
C LEU A 122 8.70 -16.45 -15.29
N PRO A 123 9.70 -17.02 -15.97
CA PRO A 123 10.09 -16.62 -17.33
C PRO A 123 9.05 -16.96 -18.39
N ASP A 124 8.25 -17.99 -18.17
CA ASP A 124 7.29 -18.50 -19.16
C ASP A 124 5.95 -17.73 -19.20
N LEU A 125 5.74 -16.79 -18.28
CA LEU A 125 4.54 -15.97 -18.25
C LEU A 125 4.53 -14.94 -19.37
N THR A 126 3.37 -14.79 -20.03
CA THR A 126 3.14 -13.64 -20.92
C THR A 126 3.20 -12.33 -20.13
N PRO A 127 3.46 -11.17 -20.78
CA PRO A 127 3.47 -9.88 -20.08
C PRO A 127 2.18 -9.60 -19.30
N GLU A 128 1.02 -10.03 -19.81
CA GLU A 128 -0.26 -9.79 -19.17
C GLU A 128 -0.51 -10.75 -17.99
N GLN A 129 -0.16 -12.03 -18.12
CA GLN A 129 -0.19 -12.99 -17.00
C GLN A 129 0.73 -12.51 -15.88
N ARG A 130 1.95 -12.08 -16.22
CA ARG A 130 2.91 -11.52 -15.28
C ARG A 130 2.34 -10.31 -14.55
N ARG A 131 1.79 -9.34 -15.29
CA ARG A 131 1.16 -8.15 -14.72
C ARG A 131 -0.01 -8.51 -13.79
N ARG A 132 -0.98 -9.29 -14.27
CA ARG A 132 -2.19 -9.64 -13.50
C ARG A 132 -1.85 -10.48 -12.27
N GLY A 133 -1.08 -11.54 -12.46
CA GLY A 133 -0.70 -12.52 -11.45
C GLY A 133 0.12 -11.93 -10.32
N ILE A 134 1.14 -11.15 -10.65
CA ILE A 134 2.01 -10.55 -9.63
C ILE A 134 1.26 -9.48 -8.84
N LEU A 135 0.45 -8.65 -9.50
CA LEU A 135 -0.29 -7.60 -8.80
C LEU A 135 -1.39 -8.16 -7.90
N VAL A 136 -2.07 -9.25 -8.31
CA VAL A 136 -3.05 -9.90 -7.43
C VAL A 136 -2.37 -10.61 -6.26
N ALA A 137 -1.24 -11.28 -6.46
CA ALA A 137 -0.46 -11.86 -5.37
C ALA A 137 -0.01 -10.77 -4.38
N ALA A 138 0.46 -9.63 -4.90
CA ALA A 138 0.92 -8.52 -4.07
C ALA A 138 -0.18 -7.84 -3.25
N ALA A 139 -1.44 -7.93 -3.68
CA ALA A 139 -2.57 -7.45 -2.88
C ALA A 139 -2.62 -8.11 -1.48
N PHE A 140 -2.14 -9.36 -1.36
CA PHE A 140 -2.26 -10.17 -0.15
C PHE A 140 -1.34 -9.79 1.00
N TRP A 141 -0.39 -8.87 0.80
CA TRP A 141 0.43 -8.33 1.89
C TRP A 141 0.30 -6.81 2.04
N THR A 142 -0.73 -6.21 1.44
CA THR A 142 -0.99 -4.77 1.57
C THR A 142 -1.68 -4.42 2.89
N PRO A 143 -1.51 -3.18 3.40
CA PRO A 143 -2.30 -2.67 4.52
C PRO A 143 -3.82 -2.76 4.28
N THR A 144 -4.26 -2.69 3.01
CA THR A 144 -5.68 -2.79 2.64
C THR A 144 -6.26 -4.15 2.90
N LEU A 145 -5.57 -5.22 2.47
CA LEU A 145 -6.04 -6.57 2.79
C LEU A 145 -5.97 -6.82 4.29
N TRP A 146 -4.85 -6.47 4.95
CA TRP A 146 -4.73 -6.63 6.40
C TRP A 146 -5.93 -6.00 7.13
N ARG A 147 -6.25 -4.74 6.84
CA ARG A 147 -7.38 -4.05 7.45
C ARG A 147 -8.70 -4.77 7.20
N TRP A 148 -8.92 -5.23 5.97
CA TRP A 148 -10.13 -5.98 5.62
C TRP A 148 -10.26 -7.29 6.42
N LEU A 149 -9.17 -8.06 6.51
CA LEU A 149 -9.15 -9.32 7.26
C LEU A 149 -9.43 -9.09 8.76
N MET A 150 -8.82 -8.07 9.35
CA MET A 150 -8.99 -7.75 10.77
C MET A 150 -10.35 -7.14 11.08
N ASP A 151 -10.74 -6.09 10.36
CA ASP A 151 -11.90 -5.26 10.72
C ASP A 151 -13.21 -5.80 10.14
N THR A 152 -13.17 -6.38 8.93
CA THR A 152 -14.38 -6.87 8.23
C THR A 152 -14.58 -8.37 8.41
N CYS A 153 -13.54 -9.17 8.23
CA CYS A 153 -13.65 -10.63 8.40
C CYS A 153 -13.58 -11.06 9.87
N GLY A 154 -13.10 -10.20 10.77
CA GLY A 154 -13.01 -10.47 12.20
C GLY A 154 -11.93 -11.50 12.57
N PHE A 155 -10.90 -11.66 11.72
CA PHE A 155 -9.84 -12.62 11.94
C PHE A 155 -8.90 -12.19 13.08
N THR A 156 -8.37 -13.17 13.78
CA THR A 156 -7.20 -13.00 14.64
C THR A 156 -5.96 -12.68 13.79
N GLN A 157 -4.92 -12.14 14.44
CA GLN A 157 -3.65 -11.87 13.74
C GLN A 157 -3.04 -13.13 13.11
N GLU A 158 -3.18 -14.28 13.77
CA GLU A 158 -2.67 -15.56 13.27
C GLU A 158 -3.46 -16.05 12.06
N GLU A 159 -4.80 -15.99 12.12
CA GLU A 159 -5.66 -16.35 10.99
C GLU A 159 -5.39 -15.45 9.78
N ALA A 160 -5.25 -14.14 9.98
CA ALA A 160 -4.97 -13.20 8.91
C ALA A 160 -3.65 -13.53 8.20
N ARG A 161 -2.58 -13.84 8.95
CA ARG A 161 -1.29 -14.27 8.39
C ARG A 161 -1.40 -15.58 7.63
N THR A 162 -2.03 -16.59 8.24
CA THR A 162 -2.21 -17.92 7.64
C THR A 162 -2.98 -17.85 6.33
N VAL A 163 -4.13 -17.15 6.31
CA VAL A 163 -4.99 -17.03 5.12
C VAL A 163 -4.29 -16.26 4.01
N ALA A 164 -3.66 -15.12 4.33
CA ALA A 164 -2.93 -14.34 3.33
C ALA A 164 -1.74 -15.14 2.75
N GLY A 165 -0.97 -15.83 3.60
CA GLY A 165 0.17 -16.64 3.16
C GLY A 165 -0.25 -17.84 2.31
N TRP A 166 -1.37 -18.49 2.66
CA TRP A 166 -1.98 -19.55 1.85
C TRP A 166 -2.45 -19.05 0.49
N ALA A 167 -3.08 -17.88 0.42
CA ALA A 167 -3.53 -17.31 -0.84
C ALA A 167 -2.35 -16.97 -1.76
N ILE A 168 -1.27 -16.41 -1.21
CA ILE A 168 -0.04 -16.13 -1.96
C ILE A 168 0.57 -17.42 -2.53
N ARG A 169 0.69 -18.50 -1.73
CA ARG A 169 1.15 -19.81 -2.23
C ARG A 169 0.29 -20.31 -3.38
N THR A 170 -1.02 -20.30 -3.17
CA THR A 170 -1.99 -20.81 -4.15
C THR A 170 -1.87 -20.06 -5.48
N LEU A 171 -1.72 -18.73 -5.44
CA LEU A 171 -1.53 -17.90 -6.63
C LEU A 171 -0.20 -18.18 -7.32
N ILE A 172 0.89 -18.32 -6.56
CA ILE A 172 2.21 -18.65 -7.12
C ILE A 172 2.21 -20.02 -7.77
N ASP A 173 1.59 -21.01 -7.13
CA ASP A 173 1.47 -22.37 -7.67
C ASP A 173 0.61 -22.38 -8.94
N ALA A 174 -0.48 -21.60 -8.98
CA ALA A 174 -1.26 -21.42 -10.21
C ALA A 174 -0.43 -20.78 -11.32
N LEU A 175 0.36 -19.74 -11.02
CA LEU A 175 1.23 -19.10 -12.02
C LEU A 175 2.31 -20.03 -12.58
N LYS A 176 2.83 -20.96 -11.77
CA LYS A 176 3.83 -21.94 -12.20
C LYS A 176 3.24 -23.06 -13.06
N ASN A 177 2.03 -23.49 -12.74
CA ASN A 177 1.45 -24.72 -13.31
C ASN A 177 0.46 -24.44 -14.45
N ASP A 178 -0.42 -23.46 -14.27
CA ASP A 178 -1.45 -23.10 -15.24
C ASP A 178 -1.91 -21.64 -15.07
N PRO A 179 -1.20 -20.67 -15.68
CA PRO A 179 -1.57 -19.27 -15.63
C PRO A 179 -2.71 -18.90 -16.62
N SER A 180 -3.24 -19.84 -17.40
CA SER A 180 -4.16 -19.56 -18.52
C SER A 180 -5.46 -18.89 -18.08
N GLY A 181 -5.88 -19.10 -16.83
CA GLY A 181 -7.03 -18.40 -16.23
C GLY A 181 -6.86 -16.87 -16.15
N LEU A 182 -5.63 -16.36 -16.27
CA LEU A 182 -5.33 -14.93 -16.31
C LEU A 182 -5.36 -14.34 -17.71
N ASP A 183 -5.48 -15.12 -18.77
CA ASP A 183 -5.43 -14.57 -20.13
C ASP A 183 -6.68 -13.75 -20.46
N GLY A 184 -7.85 -14.10 -19.90
CA GLY A 184 -9.09 -13.32 -19.90
C GLY A 184 -9.55 -12.87 -21.29
N THR A 185 -10.62 -13.50 -21.80
CA THR A 185 -11.31 -13.19 -23.06
C THR A 185 -11.43 -11.68 -23.28
N THR A 186 -11.05 -11.20 -24.46
CA THR A 186 -11.33 -9.84 -24.95
C THR A 186 -12.77 -9.45 -24.60
N MET A 187 -12.94 -8.55 -23.62
CA MET A 187 -14.21 -7.86 -23.41
C MET A 187 -14.55 -7.11 -24.72
N PRO A 188 -15.72 -7.32 -25.33
CA PRO A 188 -16.12 -6.53 -26.49
C PRO A 188 -16.20 -5.07 -26.05
N THR A 189 -15.45 -4.21 -26.73
CA THR A 189 -15.46 -2.76 -26.56
C THR A 189 -16.91 -2.29 -26.55
N THR A 190 -17.40 -1.86 -25.38
CA THR A 190 -18.70 -1.20 -25.30
C THR A 190 -18.54 0.13 -26.04
N GLN A 191 -19.07 0.17 -27.26
CA GLN A 191 -19.13 1.36 -28.08
C GLN A 191 -19.97 2.40 -27.31
N PRO A 192 -19.53 3.65 -27.16
CA PRO A 192 -20.32 4.66 -26.47
C PRO A 192 -21.66 4.82 -27.20
N ALA A 193 -22.75 4.82 -26.44
CA ALA A 193 -24.07 5.14 -26.97
C ALA A 193 -24.04 6.53 -27.62
N GLU A 194 -24.42 6.61 -28.88
CA GLU A 194 -24.73 7.87 -29.55
C GLU A 194 -25.89 8.53 -28.80
N GLU A 195 -25.64 9.72 -28.26
CA GLU A 195 -26.67 10.59 -27.68
C GLU A 195 -27.66 11.01 -28.78
N ILE A 196 -28.96 10.87 -28.49
CA ILE A 196 -30.08 11.45 -29.24
C ILE A 196 -30.49 12.76 -28.55
#